data_AF-X1C710-F1
#
_entry.id   AF-X1C710-F1
#
_cell.length_a   1.000
_cell.length_b   1.000
_cell.length_c   1.000
_cell.angle_alpha   90.00
_cell.angle_beta   90.00
_cell.angle_gamma   90.00
#
_symmetry.space_group_name_H-M   'P 1'
#
loop_
_entity.id
_entity.type
_entity.pdbx_description
1 polymer ?
#
loop_
_entity_poly.entity_id
_entity_poly.type
_entity_poly.pdbx_seq_one_letter_code
_entity_poly.pdbx_strand_id
1 'polypeptide(L)'
;ADIIFRLGIADLEPWWRSGWEDSLVVKLVDPLMLKIDPLLGFANPHVWMDPNNIINFTNKINNSLWDNEPLQSNKWIFSNNTETYLNTLDLLLVEINNAKSIFQGMKLVVNHPSFFYLFQESLLNVSRVATIEKGEGQEPSAKDMANVITLMKQQNCHLIVTNPQRETENIYEIARETNSKIAILTPLLNVDVKWNGDDVTIENYTQMIEYDIWALAHPLDPPPILDLWLIILIIGISVAIIFIIGIILRRRR
;
A
#
# COMPACT_ATOMS: atom_id res chain seq x y z
N ALA A 1 -4.44 26.11 14.73
CA ALA A 1 -5.28 25.97 13.53
C ALA A 1 -6.72 26.21 13.94
N ASP A 2 -7.58 26.75 13.07
CA ASP A 2 -8.98 26.99 13.43
C ASP A 2 -9.78 25.68 13.50
N ILE A 3 -9.47 24.74 12.60
CA ILE A 3 -10.05 23.40 12.54
C ILE A 3 -8.96 22.37 12.29
N ILE A 4 -9.12 21.19 12.90
CA ILE A 4 -8.26 20.03 12.69
C ILE A 4 -9.15 18.84 12.33
N PHE A 5 -8.96 18.31 11.13
CA PHE A 5 -9.52 17.05 10.72
C PHE A 5 -8.53 15.93 11.04
N ARG A 6 -9.02 14.89 11.70
CA ARG A 6 -8.22 13.70 12.00
C ARG A 6 -9.07 12.47 11.81
N LEU A 7 -8.45 11.31 11.60
CA LEU A 7 -9.21 10.07 11.47
C LEU A 7 -9.92 9.76 12.79
N GLY A 8 -9.24 9.93 13.93
CA GLY A 8 -9.82 9.70 15.25
C GLY A 8 -9.83 8.22 15.64
N ILE A 9 -9.02 7.39 14.97
CA ILE A 9 -8.82 5.97 15.27
C ILE A 9 -7.78 5.84 16.38
N ALA A 10 -8.04 4.99 17.37
CA ALA A 10 -7.09 4.70 18.44
C ALA A 10 -5.79 4.11 17.87
N ASP A 11 -4.65 4.50 18.44
CA ASP A 11 -3.30 4.01 18.11
C ASP A 11 -2.77 4.29 16.69
N LEU A 12 -3.62 4.72 15.74
CA LEU A 12 -3.19 5.12 14.39
C LEU A 12 -2.56 6.52 14.36
N GLU A 13 -2.99 7.41 15.26
CA GLU A 13 -2.48 8.78 15.36
C GLU A 13 -1.81 9.00 16.74
N PRO A 14 -0.76 8.22 17.10
CA PRO A 14 -0.17 8.24 18.45
C PRO A 14 0.62 9.54 18.72
N TRP A 15 0.93 10.28 17.66
CA TRP A 15 1.49 11.63 17.73
C TRP A 15 0.48 12.66 18.23
N TRP A 16 -0.82 12.34 18.25
CA TRP A 16 -1.85 13.22 18.80
C TRP A 16 -1.69 13.35 20.32
N ARG A 17 -1.13 14.47 20.76
CA ARG A 17 -0.97 14.83 22.18
C ARG A 17 -1.95 15.93 22.56
N SER A 18 -2.28 16.04 23.85
CA SER A 18 -3.00 17.19 24.42
C SER A 18 -2.20 18.48 24.14
N GLY A 19 -2.89 19.55 23.71
CA GLY A 19 -2.25 20.80 23.27
C GLY A 19 -2.96 21.52 22.10
N TRP A 20 -4.06 20.98 21.59
CA TRP A 20 -4.88 21.57 20.52
C TRP A 20 -6.20 22.14 21.04
N GLU A 21 -6.20 22.60 22.30
CA GLU A 21 -7.41 22.93 23.07
C GLU A 21 -8.24 24.07 22.46
N ASP A 22 -7.60 24.95 21.69
CA ASP A 22 -8.25 26.08 21.02
C ASP A 22 -8.78 25.74 19.61
N SER A 23 -8.49 24.55 19.08
CA SER A 23 -8.91 24.14 17.74
C SER A 23 -10.23 23.35 17.75
N LEU A 24 -11.10 23.58 16.77
CA LEU A 24 -12.21 22.66 16.51
C LEU A 24 -11.66 21.34 15.97
N VAL A 25 -11.79 20.25 16.73
CA VAL A 25 -11.31 18.92 16.31
C VAL A 25 -12.46 18.08 15.76
N VAL A 26 -12.38 17.74 14.49
CA VAL A 26 -13.36 16.89 13.80
C VAL A 26 -12.76 15.51 13.56
N LYS A 27 -13.34 14.48 14.18
CA LYS A 27 -13.00 13.08 13.90
C LYS A 27 -13.75 12.62 12.66
N LEU A 28 -13.03 12.19 11.64
CA LEU A 28 -13.61 11.77 10.37
C LEU A 28 -14.26 10.39 10.47
N VAL A 29 -13.64 9.48 11.21
CA VAL A 29 -14.07 8.08 11.29
C VAL A 29 -15.17 7.93 12.33
N ASP A 30 -16.29 7.37 11.88
CA ASP A 30 -17.33 6.84 12.77
C ASP A 30 -16.96 5.41 13.19
N PRO A 31 -17.18 4.99 14.45
CA PRO A 31 -16.95 3.61 14.87
C PRO A 31 -17.60 2.55 13.97
N LEU A 32 -18.71 2.86 13.30
CA LEU A 32 -19.39 1.95 12.37
C LEU A 32 -18.62 1.72 11.06
N MET A 33 -17.66 2.59 10.71
CA MET A 33 -16.79 2.40 9.55
C MET A 33 -15.68 1.38 9.79
N LEU A 34 -15.34 1.11 11.06
CA LEU A 34 -14.29 0.17 11.44
C LEU A 34 -14.80 -1.27 11.32
N LYS A 35 -14.23 -2.02 10.38
CA LYS A 35 -14.53 -3.43 10.15
C LYS A 35 -13.48 -4.31 10.84
N ILE A 36 -13.92 -5.39 11.46
CA ILE A 36 -13.02 -6.44 11.99
C ILE A 36 -12.37 -7.16 10.82
N ASP A 37 -11.04 -7.19 10.80
CA ASP A 37 -10.29 -7.99 9.84
C ASP A 37 -10.34 -9.46 10.28
N PRO A 38 -10.94 -10.38 9.49
CA PRO A 38 -11.10 -11.77 9.88
C PRO A 38 -9.78 -12.53 10.05
N LEU A 39 -8.68 -12.05 9.44
CA LEU A 39 -7.36 -12.66 9.61
C LEU A 39 -6.66 -12.22 10.90
N LEU A 40 -7.08 -11.09 11.48
CA LEU A 40 -6.45 -10.48 12.66
C LEU A 40 -7.30 -10.59 13.92
N GLY A 41 -8.63 -10.66 13.77
CA GLY A 41 -9.59 -10.72 14.88
C GLY A 41 -9.85 -9.37 15.57
N PHE A 42 -9.34 -8.26 15.03
CA PHE A 42 -9.56 -6.91 15.53
C PHE A 42 -9.84 -5.90 14.40
N ALA A 43 -10.24 -4.68 14.77
CA ALA A 43 -10.62 -3.63 13.82
C ALA A 43 -9.42 -3.13 13.01
N ASN A 44 -9.54 -3.11 11.68
CA ASN A 44 -8.47 -2.62 10.82
C ASN A 44 -8.55 -1.09 10.65
N PRO A 45 -7.47 -0.35 10.94
CA PRO A 45 -7.50 1.11 10.95
C PRO A 45 -7.42 1.77 9.56
N HIS A 46 -7.15 1.01 8.50
CA HIS A 46 -6.90 1.54 7.15
C HIS A 46 -8.18 1.85 6.36
N VAL A 47 -9.13 2.53 7.02
CA VAL A 47 -10.48 2.81 6.51
C VAL A 47 -10.49 3.62 5.22
N TRP A 48 -9.43 4.39 4.95
CA TRP A 48 -9.31 5.19 3.73
C TRP A 48 -9.12 4.33 2.47
N MET A 49 -8.75 3.06 2.62
CA MET A 49 -8.69 2.11 1.50
C MET A 49 -10.08 1.69 0.98
N ASP A 50 -11.17 2.22 1.55
CA ASP A 50 -12.53 2.17 0.99
C ASP A 50 -12.93 3.57 0.47
N PRO A 51 -13.10 3.79 -0.84
CA PRO A 51 -13.53 5.09 -1.38
C PRO A 51 -14.89 5.55 -0.85
N ASN A 52 -15.76 4.63 -0.42
CA ASN A 52 -17.03 5.01 0.22
C ASN A 52 -16.80 5.73 1.56
N ASN A 53 -15.73 5.39 2.28
CA ASN A 53 -15.35 6.13 3.48
C ASN A 53 -14.81 7.52 3.13
N ILE A 54 -14.10 7.68 2.01
CA ILE A 54 -13.65 9.00 1.56
C ILE A 54 -14.83 9.90 1.21
N ILE A 55 -15.86 9.37 0.53
CA ILE A 55 -17.12 10.10 0.30
C ILE A 55 -17.71 10.61 1.62
N ASN A 56 -17.75 9.76 2.65
CA ASN A 56 -18.24 10.16 3.97
C ASN A 56 -17.34 11.22 4.62
N PHE A 57 -16.02 11.11 4.50
CA PHE A 57 -15.07 12.10 5.01
C PHE A 57 -15.26 13.45 4.32
N THR A 58 -15.36 13.47 3.00
CA THR A 58 -15.58 14.68 2.21
C THR A 58 -16.86 15.40 2.63
N ASN A 59 -17.97 14.68 2.75
CA ASN A 59 -19.24 15.25 3.23
C ASN A 59 -19.11 15.80 4.65
N LYS A 60 -18.45 15.07 5.55
CA LYS A 60 -18.26 15.50 6.93
C LYS A 60 -17.36 16.74 7.04
N ILE A 61 -16.33 16.82 6.21
CA ILE A 61 -15.46 18.00 6.09
C ILE A 61 -16.28 19.19 5.62
N ASN A 62 -17.04 19.06 4.52
CA ASN A 62 -17.89 20.14 4.02
C ASN A 62 -18.87 20.66 5.07
N ASN A 63 -19.58 19.76 5.75
CA ASN A 63 -20.54 20.14 6.80
C ASN A 63 -19.84 20.86 7.95
N SER A 64 -18.67 20.38 8.38
CA SER A 64 -17.90 21.02 9.44
C SER A 64 -17.39 22.42 9.06
N LEU A 65 -17.06 22.63 7.78
CA LEU A 65 -16.68 23.95 7.26
C LEU A 65 -17.89 24.89 7.17
N TRP A 66 -19.07 24.38 6.83
CA TRP A 66 -20.31 25.16 6.80
C TRP A 66 -20.78 25.62 8.19
N ASP A 67 -20.63 24.77 9.19
CA ASP A 67 -21.05 25.04 10.57
C ASP A 67 -20.08 25.98 11.30
N ASN A 68 -18.90 26.21 10.73
CA ASN A 68 -17.91 27.15 11.26
C ASN A 68 -18.27 28.60 10.84
N GLU A 69 -18.83 29.38 11.78
CA GLU A 69 -19.26 30.78 11.58
C GLU A 69 -18.22 31.64 10.82
N PRO A 70 -16.93 31.67 11.21
CA PRO A 70 -15.89 32.37 10.44
C PRO A 70 -15.76 32.02 8.96
N LEU A 71 -16.14 30.80 8.55
CA LEU A 71 -15.96 30.29 7.19
C LEU A 71 -17.23 30.35 6.33
N GLN A 72 -18.36 30.82 6.87
CA GLN A 72 -19.64 30.76 6.17
C GLN A 72 -19.69 31.56 4.87
N SER A 73 -18.91 32.65 4.77
CA SER A 73 -18.80 33.44 3.53
C SER A 73 -18.27 32.65 2.34
N ASN A 74 -17.59 31.52 2.58
CA ASN A 74 -17.03 30.64 1.57
C ASN A 74 -17.89 29.38 1.28
N LYS A 75 -19.09 29.27 1.87
CA LYS A 75 -19.98 28.08 1.73
C LYS A 75 -20.10 27.59 0.29
N TRP A 76 -20.38 28.50 -0.65
CA TRP A 76 -20.52 28.16 -2.06
C TRP A 76 -19.27 27.47 -2.65
N ILE A 77 -18.08 27.95 -2.31
CA ILE A 77 -16.80 27.38 -2.79
C ILE A 77 -16.64 25.95 -2.26
N PHE A 78 -16.91 25.73 -0.97
CA PHE A 78 -16.82 24.40 -0.37
C PHE A 78 -17.81 23.42 -0.99
N SER A 79 -19.05 23.85 -1.24
CA SER A 79 -20.07 23.02 -1.90
C SER A 79 -19.64 22.60 -3.30
N ASN A 80 -19.20 23.55 -4.12
CA ASN A 80 -18.80 23.30 -5.49
C ASN A 80 -17.59 22.36 -5.57
N ASN A 81 -16.59 22.57 -4.70
CA ASN A 81 -15.41 21.71 -4.62
C ASN A 81 -15.77 20.31 -4.12
N THR A 82 -16.68 20.22 -3.14
CA THR A 82 -17.20 18.95 -2.62
C THR A 82 -17.90 18.17 -3.72
N GLU A 83 -18.86 18.78 -4.42
CA GLU A 83 -19.57 18.15 -5.53
C GLU A 83 -18.62 17.67 -6.62
N THR A 84 -17.64 18.51 -6.99
CA THR A 84 -16.62 18.13 -7.98
C THR A 84 -15.84 16.89 -7.55
N TYR A 85 -15.40 16.85 -6.29
CA TYR A 85 -14.61 15.74 -5.77
C TYR A 85 -15.44 14.47 -5.57
N LEU A 86 -16.71 14.58 -5.14
CA LEU A 86 -17.63 13.45 -5.06
C LEU A 86 -17.85 12.80 -6.44
N ASN A 87 -18.03 13.60 -7.50
CA ASN A 87 -18.12 13.08 -8.86
C ASN A 87 -16.84 12.32 -9.27
N THR A 88 -15.65 12.80 -8.85
CA THR A 88 -14.39 12.06 -9.07
C THR A 88 -14.37 10.72 -8.35
N LEU A 89 -14.86 10.66 -7.10
CA LEU A 89 -14.92 9.41 -6.32
C LEU A 89 -15.95 8.42 -6.89
N ASP A 90 -17.07 8.91 -7.41
CA ASP A 90 -18.06 8.06 -8.09
C ASP A 90 -17.48 7.41 -9.34
N LEU A 91 -16.71 8.15 -10.14
CA LEU A 91 -15.99 7.60 -11.28
C LEU A 91 -14.95 6.56 -10.86
N LEU A 92 -14.19 6.82 -9.79
CA LEU A 92 -13.22 5.86 -9.24
C LEU A 92 -13.91 4.56 -8.78
N LEU A 93 -15.09 4.64 -8.17
CA LEU A 93 -15.88 3.45 -7.80
C LEU A 93 -16.33 2.64 -9.02
N VAL A 94 -16.67 3.30 -10.13
CA VAL A 94 -16.96 2.62 -11.41
C VAL A 94 -15.72 1.89 -11.92
N GLU A 95 -14.54 2.51 -11.87
CA GLU A 95 -13.28 1.89 -12.29
C GLU A 95 -12.92 0.67 -11.44
N ILE A 96 -13.03 0.77 -10.10
CA ILE A 96 -12.85 -0.36 -9.18
C ILE A 96 -13.80 -1.49 -9.53
N ASN A 97 -15.07 -1.17 -9.77
CA ASN A 97 -16.08 -2.18 -10.10
C ASN A 97 -15.77 -2.89 -11.43
N ASN A 98 -15.30 -2.15 -12.44
CA ASN A 98 -14.88 -2.72 -13.72
C ASN A 98 -13.65 -3.64 -13.55
N ALA A 99 -12.71 -3.26 -12.67
CA ALA A 99 -11.50 -4.02 -12.39
C ALA A 99 -11.75 -5.34 -11.66
N LYS A 100 -12.88 -5.51 -10.95
CA LYS A 100 -13.21 -6.76 -10.21
C LYS A 100 -13.06 -8.03 -11.05
N SER A 101 -13.46 -7.96 -12.32
CA SER A 101 -13.42 -9.11 -13.23
C SER A 101 -11.98 -9.60 -13.49
N ILE A 102 -11.00 -8.70 -13.43
CA ILE A 102 -9.57 -8.99 -13.61
C ILE A 102 -9.06 -9.87 -12.46
N PHE A 103 -9.58 -9.65 -11.25
CA PHE A 103 -9.10 -10.30 -10.03
C PHE A 103 -9.99 -11.44 -9.54
N GLN A 104 -10.95 -11.89 -10.35
CA GLN A 104 -11.90 -12.92 -9.95
C GLN A 104 -11.17 -14.22 -9.54
N GLY A 105 -11.41 -14.67 -8.31
CA GLY A 105 -10.79 -15.87 -7.76
C GLY A 105 -9.32 -15.71 -7.38
N MET A 106 -8.78 -14.49 -7.45
CA MET A 106 -7.42 -14.20 -7.03
C MET A 106 -7.26 -14.47 -5.54
N LYS A 107 -6.18 -15.19 -5.21
CA LYS A 107 -5.72 -15.43 -3.85
C LYS A 107 -4.37 -14.75 -3.66
N LEU A 108 -4.20 -14.07 -2.54
CA LEU A 108 -2.94 -13.42 -2.20
C LEU A 108 -2.66 -13.46 -0.70
N VAL A 109 -1.40 -13.22 -0.35
CA VAL A 109 -0.97 -12.89 1.01
C VAL A 109 -0.62 -11.41 1.04
N VAL A 110 -0.99 -10.70 2.09
CA VAL A 110 -0.54 -9.32 2.31
C VAL A 110 0.63 -9.31 3.27
N ASN A 111 1.61 -8.45 3.03
CA ASN A 111 2.69 -8.19 3.97
C ASN A 111 2.12 -7.44 5.18
N HIS A 112 1.61 -6.23 4.96
CA HIS A 112 0.91 -5.41 5.96
C HIS A 112 -0.59 -5.33 5.62
N PRO A 113 -1.52 -5.46 6.59
CA PRO A 113 -2.96 -5.58 6.33
C PRO A 113 -3.67 -4.30 5.85
N SER A 114 -2.97 -3.30 5.32
CA SER A 114 -3.57 -2.02 4.90
C SER A 114 -4.66 -2.15 3.85
N PHE A 115 -4.52 -3.10 2.94
CA PHE A 115 -5.39 -3.25 1.78
C PHE A 115 -6.70 -3.99 2.08
N PHE A 116 -6.99 -4.28 3.35
CA PHE A 116 -8.17 -5.05 3.76
C PHE A 116 -9.47 -4.53 3.14
N TYR A 117 -9.72 -3.22 3.22
CA TYR A 117 -10.95 -2.64 2.72
C TYR A 117 -11.04 -2.74 1.19
N LEU A 118 -9.97 -2.40 0.48
CA LEU A 118 -9.91 -2.44 -0.99
C LEU A 118 -10.18 -3.85 -1.55
N PHE A 119 -9.79 -4.90 -0.83
CA PHE A 119 -9.96 -6.29 -1.24
C PHE A 119 -11.31 -6.91 -0.86
N GLN A 120 -12.21 -6.17 -0.20
CA GLN A 120 -13.54 -6.67 0.14
C GLN A 120 -14.38 -6.99 -1.11
N GLU A 121 -15.38 -7.85 -0.93
CA GLU A 121 -16.33 -8.25 -1.97
C GLU A 121 -17.03 -7.06 -2.64
N SER A 122 -17.35 -6.02 -1.84
CA SER A 122 -17.95 -4.78 -2.34
C SER A 122 -17.01 -3.98 -3.25
N LEU A 123 -15.69 -4.19 -3.16
CA LEU A 123 -14.66 -3.58 -3.99
C LEU A 123 -13.97 -4.67 -4.83
N LEU A 124 -12.64 -4.84 -4.81
CA LEU A 124 -11.95 -5.70 -5.77
C LEU A 124 -12.26 -7.20 -5.66
N ASN A 125 -12.90 -7.65 -4.57
CA ASN A 125 -13.29 -9.04 -4.34
C ASN A 125 -12.11 -10.03 -4.44
N VAL A 126 -11.07 -9.77 -3.65
CA VAL A 126 -9.83 -10.54 -3.66
C VAL A 126 -9.66 -11.31 -2.36
N SER A 127 -9.32 -12.60 -2.48
CA SER A 127 -9.21 -13.48 -1.31
C SER A 127 -7.84 -13.37 -0.65
N ARG A 128 -7.78 -12.72 0.52
CA ARG A 128 -6.58 -12.76 1.37
C ARG A 128 -6.47 -14.09 2.11
N VAL A 129 -5.38 -14.83 1.87
CA VAL A 129 -5.09 -16.13 2.48
C VAL A 129 -4.45 -15.98 3.85
N ALA A 130 -3.55 -15.00 3.99
CA ALA A 130 -2.85 -14.71 5.23
C ALA A 130 -2.33 -13.26 5.21
N THR A 131 -1.89 -12.81 6.39
CA THR A 131 -1.12 -11.58 6.58
C THR A 131 0.20 -11.94 7.25
N ILE A 132 1.31 -11.35 6.77
CA ILE A 132 2.64 -11.61 7.31
C ILE A 132 2.82 -10.82 8.62
N GLU A 133 2.69 -9.51 8.54
CA GLU A 133 2.60 -8.60 9.69
C GLU A 133 1.21 -8.71 10.32
N LYS A 134 1.15 -8.87 11.65
CA LYS A 134 -0.10 -9.08 12.39
C LYS A 134 -0.67 -7.80 13.00
N GLY A 135 -0.03 -6.65 12.82
CA GLY A 135 -0.47 -5.37 13.35
C GLY A 135 0.61 -4.31 13.19
N GLU A 136 0.25 -3.04 13.39
CA GLU A 136 1.15 -1.90 13.19
C GLU A 136 2.49 -2.07 13.91
N GLY A 137 3.58 -2.19 13.14
CA GLY A 137 4.94 -2.23 13.66
C GLY A 137 5.31 -3.56 14.32
N GLN A 138 4.56 -4.63 14.06
CA GLN A 138 4.81 -5.96 14.62
C GLN A 138 5.51 -6.87 13.62
N GLU A 139 6.84 -6.89 13.68
CA GLU A 139 7.65 -7.80 12.86
C GLU A 139 7.24 -9.28 13.05
N PRO A 140 7.10 -10.06 11.96
CA PRO A 140 6.72 -11.45 12.03
C PRO A 140 7.81 -12.31 12.68
N SER A 141 7.42 -13.30 13.49
CA SER A 141 8.37 -14.31 13.95
C SER A 141 8.71 -15.31 12.83
N ALA A 142 9.84 -16.01 12.94
CA ALA A 142 10.20 -17.08 12.00
C ALA A 142 9.12 -18.18 11.91
N LYS A 143 8.44 -18.46 13.03
CA LYS A 143 7.31 -19.40 13.07
C LYS A 143 6.11 -18.87 12.27
N ASP A 144 5.85 -17.57 12.33
CA ASP A 144 4.76 -16.94 11.57
C ASP A 144 5.04 -16.99 10.07
N MET A 145 6.26 -16.67 9.66
CA MET A 145 6.67 -16.78 8.25
C MET A 145 6.54 -18.22 7.73
N ALA A 146 6.98 -19.22 8.50
CA ALA A 146 6.83 -20.64 8.13
C ALA A 146 5.36 -21.07 7.98
N ASN A 147 4.48 -20.56 8.85
CA ASN A 147 3.04 -20.80 8.75
C ASN A 147 2.45 -20.17 7.49
N VAL A 148 2.85 -18.94 7.15
CA VAL A 148 2.43 -18.26 5.92
C VAL A 148 2.87 -19.04 4.68
N ILE A 149 4.14 -19.46 4.61
CA ILE A 149 4.66 -20.28 3.51
C ILE A 149 3.86 -21.58 3.36
N THR A 150 3.53 -22.22 4.48
CA THR A 150 2.72 -23.44 4.49
C THR A 150 1.31 -23.19 3.95
N LEU A 151 0.65 -22.12 4.40
CA LEU A 151 -0.68 -21.73 3.92
C LEU A 151 -0.67 -21.39 2.43
N MET A 152 0.36 -20.66 1.96
CA MET A 152 0.51 -20.32 0.54
C MET A 152 0.60 -21.58 -0.33
N LYS A 153 1.43 -22.54 0.07
CA LYS A 153 1.59 -23.83 -0.61
C LYS A 153 0.30 -24.65 -0.59
N GLN A 154 -0.39 -24.72 0.55
CA GLN A 154 -1.66 -25.46 0.69
C GLN A 154 -2.81 -24.86 -0.11
N GLN A 155 -2.86 -23.53 -0.24
CA GLN A 155 -3.94 -22.81 -0.90
C GLN A 155 -3.67 -22.50 -2.37
N ASN A 156 -2.52 -22.92 -2.90
CA ASN A 156 -2.03 -22.61 -4.25
C ASN A 156 -2.02 -21.09 -4.50
N CYS A 157 -1.51 -20.33 -3.52
CA CYS A 157 -1.45 -18.88 -3.52
C CYS A 157 -0.06 -18.43 -3.95
N HIS A 158 0.03 -17.76 -5.10
CA HIS A 158 1.30 -17.37 -5.74
C HIS A 158 1.50 -15.86 -5.87
N LEU A 159 0.84 -15.08 -5.01
CA LEU A 159 0.93 -13.63 -5.00
C LEU A 159 1.11 -13.11 -3.57
N ILE A 160 2.09 -12.22 -3.40
CA ILE A 160 2.29 -11.44 -2.20
C ILE A 160 2.05 -9.97 -2.55
N VAL A 161 1.27 -9.27 -1.73
CA VAL A 161 1.09 -7.81 -1.81
C VAL A 161 1.92 -7.17 -0.72
N THR A 162 2.75 -6.20 -1.07
CA THR A 162 3.53 -5.38 -0.12
C THR A 162 3.35 -3.90 -0.44
N ASN A 163 4.08 -3.03 0.26
CA ASN A 163 4.19 -1.62 -0.05
C ASN A 163 5.64 -1.12 0.00
N PRO A 164 5.95 0.02 -0.65
CA PRO A 164 7.33 0.52 -0.77
C PRO A 164 8.06 0.69 0.58
N GLN A 165 7.34 1.02 1.65
CA GLN A 165 7.94 1.19 2.99
C GLN A 165 8.28 -0.13 3.68
N ARG A 166 7.78 -1.27 3.16
CA ARG A 166 7.91 -2.60 3.77
C ARG A 166 8.45 -3.64 2.80
N GLU A 167 9.06 -3.21 1.71
CA GLU A 167 9.82 -4.09 0.81
C GLU A 167 11.13 -4.52 1.48
N THR A 168 11.15 -5.74 2.02
CA THR A 168 12.31 -6.29 2.72
C THR A 168 12.75 -7.62 2.10
N GLU A 169 14.00 -8.02 2.34
CA GLU A 169 14.56 -9.29 1.85
C GLU A 169 13.73 -10.49 2.30
N ASN A 170 13.18 -10.46 3.52
CA ASN A 170 12.33 -11.54 4.04
C ASN A 170 11.10 -11.78 3.15
N ILE A 171 10.52 -10.73 2.56
CA ILE A 171 9.39 -10.85 1.63
C ILE A 171 9.83 -11.48 0.31
N TYR A 172 11.02 -11.11 -0.18
CA TYR A 172 11.61 -11.70 -1.39
C TYR A 172 11.97 -13.18 -1.18
N GLU A 173 12.45 -13.55 0.01
CA GLU A 173 12.70 -14.94 0.39
C GLU A 173 11.42 -15.78 0.39
N ILE A 174 10.35 -15.30 1.06
CA ILE A 174 9.05 -15.98 1.05
C ILE A 174 8.58 -16.15 -0.40
N ALA A 175 8.64 -15.09 -1.22
CA ALA A 175 8.23 -15.14 -2.61
C ALA A 175 8.99 -16.20 -3.42
N ARG A 176 10.32 -16.28 -3.26
CA ARG A 176 11.15 -17.31 -3.93
C ARG A 176 10.80 -18.71 -3.44
N GLU A 177 10.60 -18.91 -2.14
CA GLU A 177 10.25 -20.22 -1.56
C GLU A 177 8.86 -20.73 -1.94
N THR A 178 7.93 -19.82 -2.24
CA THR A 178 6.55 -20.14 -2.65
C THR A 178 6.32 -19.98 -4.14
N ASN A 179 7.38 -19.72 -4.93
CA ASN A 179 7.30 -19.41 -6.35
C ASN A 179 6.18 -18.39 -6.65
N SER A 180 6.20 -17.30 -5.89
CA SER A 180 5.19 -16.25 -5.90
C SER A 180 5.74 -14.97 -6.50
N LYS A 181 4.84 -14.22 -7.14
CA LYS A 181 5.11 -12.85 -7.57
C LYS A 181 4.77 -11.85 -6.46
N ILE A 182 5.22 -10.61 -6.64
CA ILE A 182 5.04 -9.53 -5.69
C ILE A 182 4.34 -8.36 -6.38
N ALA A 183 3.19 -7.96 -5.88
CA ALA A 183 2.54 -6.70 -6.22
C ALA A 183 2.90 -5.66 -5.16
N ILE A 184 3.39 -4.49 -5.60
CA ILE A 184 3.78 -3.38 -4.73
C ILE A 184 2.66 -2.34 -4.83
N LEU A 185 1.82 -2.26 -3.81
CA LEU A 185 0.73 -1.29 -3.68
C LEU A 185 1.11 -0.23 -2.64
N THR A 186 0.41 0.90 -2.56
CA THR A 186 0.66 1.90 -1.53
C THR A 186 -0.63 2.32 -0.82
N PRO A 187 -0.69 2.24 0.51
CA PRO A 187 -1.79 2.82 1.28
C PRO A 187 -1.52 4.29 1.65
N LEU A 188 -0.46 4.91 1.12
CA LEU A 188 0.01 6.24 1.48
C LEU A 188 0.18 7.14 0.25
N LEU A 189 0.06 8.44 0.48
CA LEU A 189 0.37 9.49 -0.48
C LEU A 189 1.82 9.97 -0.33
N ASN A 190 2.29 10.72 -1.31
CA ASN A 190 3.67 11.19 -1.48
C ASN A 190 4.67 10.03 -1.50
N VAL A 191 4.30 8.96 -2.21
CA VAL A 191 5.13 7.77 -2.39
C VAL A 191 5.57 7.69 -3.85
N ASP A 192 6.87 7.56 -4.06
CA ASP A 192 7.44 7.38 -5.40
C ASP A 192 7.29 5.91 -5.82
N VAL A 193 6.74 5.71 -7.02
CA VAL A 193 6.45 4.39 -7.58
C VAL A 193 6.80 4.33 -9.06
N LYS A 194 6.95 3.11 -9.58
CA LYS A 194 6.98 2.85 -11.02
C LYS A 194 5.57 2.57 -11.51
N TRP A 195 5.01 3.44 -12.33
CA TRP A 195 3.68 3.27 -12.91
C TRP A 195 3.76 3.37 -14.43
N ASN A 196 3.35 2.30 -15.14
CA ASN A 196 3.45 2.20 -16.61
C ASN A 196 4.88 2.40 -17.17
N GLY A 197 5.91 2.16 -16.36
CA GLY A 197 7.32 2.33 -16.73
C GLY A 197 7.92 3.68 -16.34
N ASP A 198 7.09 4.64 -15.94
CA ASP A 198 7.51 5.97 -15.53
C ASP A 198 7.69 6.07 -14.01
N ASP A 199 8.60 6.94 -13.57
CA ASP A 199 8.70 7.35 -12.17
C ASP A 199 7.60 8.37 -11.86
N VAL A 200 6.70 8.02 -10.94
CA VAL A 200 5.55 8.84 -10.56
C VAL A 200 5.50 8.96 -9.04
N THR A 201 5.28 10.16 -8.54
CA THR A 201 4.89 10.37 -7.13
C THR A 201 3.37 10.31 -7.03
N ILE A 202 2.86 9.44 -6.16
CA ILE A 202 1.42 9.35 -5.88
C ILE A 202 1.02 10.53 -4.99
N GLU A 203 0.44 11.58 -5.56
CA GLU A 203 0.16 12.83 -4.84
C GLU A 203 -1.26 12.90 -4.27
N ASN A 204 -2.20 12.14 -4.85
CA ASN A 204 -3.60 12.20 -4.46
C ASN A 204 -4.27 10.82 -4.35
N TYR A 205 -5.46 10.82 -3.75
CA TYR A 205 -6.20 9.61 -3.42
C TYR A 205 -6.60 8.77 -4.64
N THR A 206 -7.04 9.38 -5.73
CA THR A 206 -7.50 8.60 -6.89
C THR A 206 -6.32 7.95 -7.59
N GLN A 207 -5.20 8.67 -7.75
CA GLN A 207 -3.94 8.11 -8.23
C GLN A 207 -3.48 6.91 -7.39
N MET A 208 -3.60 6.99 -6.06
CA MET A 208 -3.23 5.88 -5.17
C MET A 208 -4.05 4.62 -5.47
N ILE A 209 -5.37 4.75 -5.61
CA ILE A 209 -6.24 3.59 -5.88
C ILE A 209 -6.08 3.08 -7.31
N GLU A 210 -5.97 3.98 -8.29
CA GLU A 210 -5.70 3.64 -9.70
C GLU A 210 -4.36 2.89 -9.85
N TYR A 211 -3.32 3.39 -9.19
CA TYR A 211 -2.02 2.72 -9.11
C TYR A 211 -2.14 1.36 -8.43
N ASP A 212 -2.86 1.25 -7.32
CA ASP A 212 -2.99 -0.01 -6.59
C ASP A 212 -3.67 -1.10 -7.42
N ILE A 213 -4.71 -0.74 -8.16
CA ILE A 213 -5.38 -1.62 -9.12
C ILE A 213 -4.39 -2.05 -10.20
N TRP A 214 -3.65 -1.10 -10.77
CA TRP A 214 -2.67 -1.39 -11.81
C TRP A 214 -1.56 -2.31 -11.29
N ALA A 215 -0.97 -2.01 -10.13
CA ALA A 215 0.14 -2.76 -9.55
C ALA A 215 -0.30 -4.19 -9.18
N LEU A 216 -1.52 -4.37 -8.71
CA LEU A 216 -2.09 -5.69 -8.44
C LEU A 216 -2.21 -6.53 -9.73
N ALA A 217 -2.51 -5.90 -10.86
CA ALA A 217 -2.57 -6.55 -12.17
C ALA A 217 -1.18 -6.80 -12.81
N HIS A 218 -0.13 -6.14 -12.31
CA HIS A 218 1.23 -6.21 -12.86
C HIS A 218 2.27 -6.65 -11.82
N PRO A 219 2.12 -7.85 -11.21
CA PRO A 219 3.04 -8.30 -10.18
C PRO A 219 4.41 -8.66 -10.78
N LEU A 220 5.45 -8.37 -10.01
CA LEU A 220 6.86 -8.53 -10.38
C LEU A 220 7.40 -9.86 -9.85
N ASP A 221 8.42 -10.40 -10.54
CA ASP A 221 9.21 -11.48 -9.97
C ASP A 221 10.09 -10.94 -8.84
N PRO A 222 10.31 -11.68 -7.74
CA PRO A 222 11.22 -11.26 -6.69
C PRO A 222 12.64 -11.10 -7.28
N PRO A 223 13.44 -10.13 -6.77
CA PRO A 223 14.80 -9.96 -7.25
C PRO A 223 15.61 -11.26 -7.04
N PRO A 224 16.55 -11.56 -7.96
CA PRO A 224 17.40 -12.73 -7.81
C PRO A 224 18.25 -12.61 -6.55
N ILE A 225 18.60 -13.74 -5.95
CA ILE A 225 19.64 -13.76 -4.90
C ILE A 225 20.92 -13.25 -5.55
N LEU A 226 21.45 -12.14 -5.04
CA LEU A 226 22.79 -11.67 -5.43
C LEU A 226 23.80 -12.68 -4.93
N ASP A 227 24.19 -13.62 -5.79
CA ASP A 227 25.21 -14.60 -5.45
C ASP A 227 26.58 -13.91 -5.39
N LEU A 228 27.03 -13.65 -4.17
CA LEU A 228 28.30 -13.00 -3.87
C LEU A 228 29.48 -13.72 -4.54
N TRP A 229 29.39 -15.05 -4.73
CA TRP A 229 30.41 -15.83 -5.41
C TRP A 229 30.47 -15.54 -6.90
N LEU A 230 29.32 -15.37 -7.57
CA LEU A 230 29.24 -14.95 -8.97
C LEU A 230 29.83 -13.55 -9.16
N ILE A 231 29.56 -12.63 -8.23
CA ILE A 231 30.14 -11.28 -8.26
C ILE A 231 31.67 -11.33 -8.09
N ILE A 232 32.15 -12.11 -7.10
CA ILE A 232 33.59 -12.30 -6.87
C ILE A 232 34.26 -12.98 -8.08
N LEU A 233 33.60 -13.94 -8.72
CA LEU A 233 34.09 -14.61 -9.92
C LEU A 233 34.21 -13.63 -11.10
N ILE A 234 33.18 -12.79 -11.33
CA ILE A 234 33.18 -11.77 -12.40
C ILE A 234 34.28 -10.72 -12.17
N ILE A 235 34.45 -10.24 -10.93
CA ILE A 235 35.51 -9.31 -10.56
C ILE A 235 36.89 -9.98 -10.73
N GLY A 236 37.03 -11.22 -10.26
CA GLY A 236 38.26 -12.00 -10.37
C GLY A 236 38.70 -12.25 -11.82
N ILE A 237 37.75 -12.57 -12.72
CA ILE A 237 38.01 -12.73 -14.16
C ILE A 237 38.46 -11.40 -14.77
N SER A 238 37.84 -10.29 -14.39
CA SER A 238 38.17 -8.96 -14.91
C SER A 238 39.58 -8.52 -14.51
N VAL A 239 40.01 -8.78 -13.27
CA VAL A 239 41.38 -8.53 -12.81
C VAL A 239 42.40 -9.41 -13.55
N ALA A 240 42.08 -10.68 -13.80
CA ALA A 240 42.94 -11.60 -14.54
C ALA A 240 43.14 -11.15 -16.01
N ILE A 241 42.09 -10.67 -16.67
CA ILE A 241 42.16 -10.16 -18.05
C ILE A 241 43.06 -8.92 -18.14
N ILE A 242 42.92 -7.97 -17.21
CA ILE A 242 43.77 -6.77 -17.15
C ILE A 242 45.24 -7.16 -16.96
N PHE A 243 45.52 -8.13 -16.11
CA PHE A 243 46.87 -8.63 -15.87
C PHE A 243 47.49 -9.29 -17.11
N ILE A 244 46.71 -10.10 -17.84
CA ILE A 244 47.12 -10.73 -19.09
C ILE A 244 47.42 -9.68 -20.17
N ILE A 245 46.54 -8.69 -20.33
CA ILE A 245 46.75 -7.57 -21.29
C ILE A 245 48.02 -6.79 -20.93
N GLY A 246 48.24 -6.50 -19.65
CA GLY A 246 49.46 -5.84 -19.17
C GLY A 246 50.73 -6.63 -19.49
N ILE A 247 50.72 -7.96 -19.32
CA ILE A 247 51.84 -8.84 -19.68
C ILE A 247 52.09 -8.83 -21.19
N ILE A 248 51.03 -8.91 -22.01
CA ILE A 248 51.14 -8.90 -23.48
C ILE A 248 51.73 -7.57 -23.96
N LEU A 249 51.28 -6.44 -23.41
CA LEU A 249 51.79 -5.10 -23.76
C LEU A 249 53.25 -4.91 -23.34
N ARG A 250 53.68 -5.51 -22.22
CA ARG A 250 55.06 -5.43 -21.73
C ARG A 250 56.03 -6.30 -22.51
N ARG A 251 55.56 -7.38 -23.17
CA ARG A 251 56.36 -8.23 -24.06
C ARG A 251 56.51 -7.69 -25.48
N ARG A 252 55.72 -6.68 -25.87
CA ARG A 252 55.77 -6.04 -27.20
C ARG A 252 56.61 -4.75 -27.24
N ARG A 253 57.21 -4.34 -26.12
CA ARG A 253 58.22 -3.28 -26.03
C ARG A 253 59.59 -3.94 -25.87
#